data_AF-A0A5N9EYL6-F1
#
_entry.id   AF-A0A5N9EYL6-F1
#
_cell.length_a   1.000
_cell.length_b   1.000
_cell.length_c   1.000
_cell.angle_alpha   90.00
_cell.angle_beta   90.00
_cell.angle_gamma   90.00
#
_symmetry.space_group_name_H-M   'P 1'
#
loop_
_entity.id
_entity.type
_entity.pdbx_description
1 polymer ?
#
loop_
_entity_poly.entity_id
_entity_poly.type
_entity_poly.pdbx_seq_one_letter_code
_entity_poly.pdbx_strand_id
1 'polypeptide(L)'
;MARIVLPGETVASYVWDYAGQMQIMRYFFDSALEIDEGASAFDDGVNASIYRPQPLTDAYNAAGLVDVETTAIDIQTPLVDFDDYWSPFLGGTGSAPRYCLLLDENTRNRIKIRSKQSCRPVRATRFYSRLGLGR
;
A
#
# COMPACT_ATOMS: atom_id res chain seq x y z
N MET A 1 10.59 -11.19 14.99
CA MET A 1 10.44 -10.25 16.11
C MET A 1 10.25 -11.01 17.42
N ALA A 2 9.15 -11.75 17.61
CA ALA A 2 8.84 -12.49 18.85
C ALA A 2 9.99 -13.37 19.41
N ARG A 3 10.78 -14.01 18.56
CA ARG A 3 11.92 -14.86 18.99
C ARG A 3 13.18 -14.10 19.46
N ILE A 4 13.25 -12.79 19.25
CA ILE A 4 14.47 -11.96 19.46
C ILE A 4 14.24 -10.92 20.57
N VAL A 5 13.00 -10.43 20.71
CA VAL A 5 12.59 -9.51 21.76
C VAL A 5 12.58 -10.24 23.11
N LEU A 6 12.95 -9.54 24.20
CA LEU A 6 12.86 -10.12 25.54
C LEU A 6 11.38 -10.33 25.93
N PRO A 7 11.07 -11.31 26.79
CA PRO A 7 9.73 -11.48 27.35
C PRO A 7 9.21 -10.19 27.99
N GLY A 8 7.97 -9.82 27.68
CA GLY A 8 7.33 -8.60 28.19
C GLY A 8 7.73 -7.29 27.49
N GLU A 9 8.64 -7.32 26.51
CA GLU A 9 9.03 -6.12 25.76
C GLU A 9 8.13 -5.85 24.55
N THR A 10 8.13 -4.60 24.08
CA THR A 10 7.23 -4.13 23.02
C THR A 10 7.83 -4.28 21.62
N VAL A 11 7.04 -4.79 20.68
CA VAL A 11 7.32 -4.78 19.24
C VAL A 11 6.37 -3.82 18.57
N ALA A 12 6.90 -2.88 17.77
CA ALA A 12 6.11 -1.98 16.95
C ALA A 12 6.38 -2.18 15.46
N SER A 13 5.35 -1.98 14.62
CA SER A 13 5.46 -1.99 13.16
C SER A 13 4.47 -1.00 12.54
N TYR A 14 4.70 -0.62 11.29
CA TYR A 14 3.73 0.11 10.48
C TYR A 14 3.70 -0.43 9.05
N VAL A 15 2.50 -0.55 8.47
CA VAL A 15 2.28 -1.09 7.12
C VAL A 15 1.21 -0.30 6.38
N TRP A 16 1.42 -0.06 5.09
CA TRP A 16 0.46 0.68 4.26
C TRP A 16 -0.85 -0.08 4.06
N ASP A 17 -1.97 0.66 4.06
CA ASP A 17 -3.28 0.13 3.68
C ASP A 17 -3.41 0.07 2.16
N TYR A 18 -2.69 -0.85 1.53
CA TYR A 18 -2.70 -0.99 0.07
C TYR A 18 -4.08 -1.31 -0.48
N ALA A 19 -4.95 -2.00 0.28
CA ALA A 19 -6.27 -2.41 -0.20
C ALA A 19 -7.33 -1.32 -0.09
N GLY A 20 -7.16 -0.34 0.80
CA GLY A 20 -8.13 0.71 1.06
C GLY A 20 -7.59 2.10 0.78
N GLN A 21 -6.87 2.66 1.74
CA GLN A 21 -6.61 4.10 1.82
C GLN A 21 -5.18 4.52 1.42
N MET A 22 -4.37 3.63 0.83
CA MET A 22 -3.21 4.05 0.04
C MET A 22 -3.70 4.59 -1.31
N GLN A 23 -4.36 5.76 -1.27
CA GLN A 23 -5.16 6.31 -2.38
C GLN A 23 -4.35 6.49 -3.67
N ILE A 24 -3.06 6.84 -3.56
CA ILE A 24 -2.16 6.94 -4.72
C ILE A 24 -2.09 5.62 -5.48
N MET A 25 -1.94 4.50 -4.76
CA MET A 25 -1.89 3.16 -5.36
C MET A 25 -3.27 2.70 -5.84
N ARG A 26 -4.36 3.03 -5.12
CA ARG A 26 -5.71 2.71 -5.58
C ARG A 26 -6.03 3.38 -6.90
N TYR A 27 -5.86 4.70 -7.01
CA TYR A 27 -6.11 5.41 -8.26
C TYR A 27 -5.26 4.88 -9.41
N PHE A 28 -4.03 4.45 -9.14
CA PHE A 28 -3.17 3.86 -10.14
C PHE A 28 -3.69 2.49 -10.61
N PHE A 29 -3.86 1.54 -9.69
CA PHE A 29 -4.24 0.17 -10.04
C PHE A 29 -5.67 0.08 -10.55
N ASP A 30 -6.61 0.86 -10.02
CA ASP A 30 -7.98 0.92 -10.54
C ASP A 30 -7.96 1.40 -12.02
N SER A 31 -7.15 2.42 -12.33
CA SER A 31 -6.99 2.91 -13.71
C SER A 31 -6.26 1.92 -14.61
N ALA A 32 -5.26 1.21 -14.07
CA ALA A 32 -4.49 0.22 -14.81
C ALA A 32 -5.34 -1.01 -15.15
N LEU A 33 -6.12 -1.52 -14.19
CA LEU A 33 -7.01 -2.68 -14.36
C LEU A 33 -8.12 -2.44 -15.38
N GLU A 34 -8.55 -1.19 -15.59
CA GLU A 34 -9.48 -0.84 -16.68
C GLU A 34 -8.85 -0.95 -18.08
N ILE A 35 -7.52 -0.94 -18.18
CA ILE A 35 -6.79 -0.91 -19.45
C ILE A 35 -6.09 -2.23 -19.73
N ASP A 36 -5.54 -2.87 -18.70
CA ASP A 36 -4.78 -4.11 -18.73
C ASP A 36 -5.04 -4.93 -17.47
N GLU A 37 -5.75 -6.05 -17.62
CA GLU A 37 -6.05 -6.98 -16.54
C GLU A 37 -4.77 -7.57 -15.90
N GLY A 38 -3.65 -7.59 -16.63
CA GLY A 38 -2.34 -8.02 -16.14
C GLY A 38 -1.82 -7.19 -14.97
N ALA A 39 -2.32 -5.96 -14.77
CA ALA A 39 -2.02 -5.12 -13.62
C ALA A 39 -2.37 -5.81 -12.28
N SER A 40 -3.33 -6.74 -12.26
CA SER A 40 -3.74 -7.44 -11.04
C SER A 40 -2.61 -8.27 -10.42
N ALA A 41 -1.64 -8.72 -11.22
CA ALA A 41 -0.48 -9.46 -10.71
C ALA A 41 0.48 -8.58 -9.89
N PHE A 42 0.34 -7.25 -10.00
CA PHE A 42 1.15 -6.26 -9.31
C PHE A 42 0.33 -5.47 -8.28
N ASP A 43 -0.98 -5.65 -8.20
CA ASP A 43 -1.79 -4.89 -7.25
C ASP A 43 -1.59 -5.39 -5.82
N ASP A 44 -0.83 -4.65 -4.99
CA ASP A 44 -0.62 -4.97 -3.57
C ASP A 44 -1.92 -4.95 -2.75
N GLY A 45 -2.97 -4.25 -3.21
CA GLY A 45 -4.29 -4.27 -2.57
C GLY A 45 -5.01 -5.61 -2.70
N VAL A 46 -4.63 -6.39 -3.72
CA VAL A 46 -5.09 -7.76 -3.96
C VAL A 46 -4.10 -8.76 -3.37
N ASN A 47 -2.81 -8.60 -3.68
CA ASN A 47 -1.78 -9.60 -3.41
C ASN A 47 -1.22 -9.55 -1.97
N ALA A 48 -1.40 -8.42 -1.26
CA ALA A 48 -0.84 -8.22 0.07
C ALA A 48 -1.93 -8.12 1.16
N SER A 49 -2.89 -9.07 1.13
CA SER A 49 -4.06 -9.10 2.02
C SER A 49 -3.72 -9.12 3.52
N ILE A 50 -2.53 -9.59 3.89
CA ILE A 50 -2.02 -9.59 5.27
C ILE A 50 -1.90 -8.19 5.88
N TYR A 51 -1.76 -7.13 5.07
CA TYR A 51 -1.61 -5.75 5.57
C TYR A 51 -2.93 -5.06 5.93
N ARG A 52 -4.05 -5.79 5.87
CA ARG A 52 -5.33 -5.33 6.42
C ARG A 52 -5.35 -5.48 7.96
N PRO A 53 -6.15 -4.70 8.69
CA PRO A 53 -6.11 -4.68 10.16
C PRO A 53 -6.31 -6.04 10.80
N GLN A 54 -7.33 -6.78 10.38
CA GLN A 54 -7.68 -8.06 10.98
C GLN A 54 -6.69 -9.17 10.60
N PRO A 55 -6.32 -9.38 9.32
CA PRO A 55 -5.28 -10.34 8.96
C PRO A 55 -3.92 -10.06 9.59
N LEU A 56 -3.51 -8.79 9.66
CA LEU A 56 -2.31 -8.40 10.41
C LEU A 56 -2.51 -8.77 11.88
N THR A 57 -3.74 -8.60 12.39
CA THR A 57 -4.12 -8.92 13.75
C THR A 57 -3.80 -10.36 14.13
N ASP A 58 -4.39 -11.23 13.34
CA ASP A 58 -4.31 -12.67 13.49
C ASP A 58 -2.86 -13.16 13.32
N ALA A 59 -2.09 -12.53 12.42
CA ALA A 59 -0.69 -12.89 12.18
C ALA A 59 0.22 -12.70 13.42
N TYR A 60 0.10 -11.59 14.17
CA TYR A 60 0.92 -11.45 15.39
C TYR A 60 0.43 -12.31 16.54
N ASN A 61 -0.88 -12.55 16.66
CA ASN A 61 -1.42 -13.47 17.65
C ASN A 61 -0.90 -14.89 17.39
N ALA A 62 -0.89 -15.32 16.13
CA ALA A 62 -0.32 -16.60 15.70
C ALA A 62 1.20 -16.67 15.95
N ALA A 63 1.90 -15.54 15.89
CA ALA A 63 3.33 -15.43 16.23
C ALA A 63 3.61 -15.38 17.75
N GLY A 64 2.57 -15.43 18.58
CA GLY A 64 2.67 -15.46 20.04
C GLY A 64 2.73 -14.09 20.71
N LEU A 65 2.63 -12.98 19.98
CA LEU A 65 2.51 -11.66 20.62
C LEU A 65 1.14 -11.54 21.31
N VAL A 66 1.12 -10.80 22.42
CA VAL A 66 -0.08 -10.53 23.22
C VAL A 66 -0.34 -9.03 23.30
N ASP A 67 -1.53 -8.66 23.82
CA ASP A 67 -1.95 -7.27 24.01
C ASP A 67 -1.81 -6.42 22.75
N VAL A 68 -2.27 -6.97 21.64
CA VAL A 68 -1.92 -6.42 20.34
C VAL A 68 -2.93 -5.38 19.85
N GLU A 69 -2.48 -4.15 19.70
CA GLU A 69 -3.30 -3.01 19.29
C GLU A 69 -3.04 -2.60 17.85
N THR A 70 -4.06 -2.18 17.10
CA THR A 70 -3.92 -1.73 15.70
C THR A 70 -4.60 -0.40 15.49
N THR A 71 -3.84 0.57 15.01
CA THR A 71 -4.31 1.95 14.86
C THR A 71 -4.07 2.43 13.44
N ALA A 72 -5.11 3.01 12.85
CA ALA A 72 -4.98 3.70 11.57
C ALA A 72 -4.31 5.07 11.78
N ILE A 73 -3.32 5.37 10.96
CA ILE A 73 -2.70 6.68 10.89
C ILE A 73 -2.94 7.23 9.49
N ASP A 74 -3.64 8.35 9.39
CA ASP A 74 -3.86 9.07 8.15
C ASP A 74 -2.86 10.21 8.02
N ILE A 75 -2.15 10.24 6.90
CA ILE A 75 -1.25 11.34 6.56
C ILE A 75 -1.73 12.01 5.28
N GLN A 76 -1.74 13.34 5.25
CA GLN A 76 -1.98 14.08 4.03
C GLN A 76 -0.76 13.98 3.11
N THR A 77 -0.99 13.63 1.84
CA THR A 77 0.08 13.62 0.84
C THR A 77 -0.04 14.87 -0.03
N PRO A 78 0.81 15.89 0.18
CA PRO A 78 0.75 17.12 -0.59
C PRO A 78 1.32 16.86 -1.99
N LEU A 79 0.44 16.60 -2.95
CA LEU A 79 0.78 16.57 -4.38
C LEU A 79 0.39 17.93 -4.96
N VAL A 80 1.34 18.65 -5.56
CA VAL A 80 1.07 19.99 -6.12
C VAL A 80 0.22 19.87 -7.38
N ASP A 81 0.53 18.88 -8.21
CA ASP A 81 -0.18 18.59 -9.44
C ASP A 81 -0.18 17.09 -9.80
N PHE A 82 -0.63 16.78 -11.01
CA PHE A 82 -0.69 15.41 -11.49
C PHE A 82 0.69 14.83 -11.85
N ASP A 83 1.66 15.66 -12.24
CA ASP A 83 3.00 15.16 -12.55
C ASP A 83 3.73 14.75 -11.25
N ASP A 84 3.48 15.43 -10.13
CA ASP A 84 3.89 14.99 -8.79
C ASP A 84 3.27 13.63 -8.41
N TYR A 85 1.99 13.40 -8.75
CA TYR A 85 1.34 12.11 -8.57
C TYR A 85 1.99 11.01 -9.44
N TRP A 86 2.31 11.32 -10.69
CA TRP A 86 2.71 10.32 -11.69
C TRP A 86 4.20 9.96 -11.62
N SER A 87 5.07 10.93 -11.34
CA SER A 87 6.53 10.75 -11.38
C SER A 87 7.06 9.59 -10.52
N PRO A 88 6.51 9.26 -9.33
CA PRO A 88 7.00 8.13 -8.54
C PRO A 88 6.83 6.78 -9.25
N PHE A 89 5.83 6.63 -10.14
CA PHE A 89 5.60 5.40 -10.90
C PHE A 89 6.65 5.14 -11.99
N LEU A 90 7.53 6.10 -12.26
CA LEU A 90 8.60 5.96 -13.24
C LEU A 90 9.93 5.50 -12.60
N GLY A 91 10.01 5.46 -11.26
CA GLY A 91 11.25 5.17 -10.52
C GLY A 91 11.64 3.69 -10.39
N GLY A 92 10.81 2.76 -10.89
CA GLY A 92 11.13 1.32 -10.99
C GLY A 92 11.18 0.50 -9.69
N THR A 93 11.00 1.12 -8.51
CA THR A 93 11.04 0.43 -7.21
C THR A 93 9.65 0.35 -6.58
N GLY A 94 9.23 -0.86 -6.18
CA GLY A 94 7.89 -1.12 -5.67
C GLY A 94 6.98 -1.71 -6.75
N SER A 95 5.74 -2.03 -6.40
CA SER A 95 4.89 -2.82 -7.30
C SER A 95 4.41 -2.04 -8.53
N ALA A 96 3.77 -0.89 -8.34
CA ALA A 96 3.30 -0.05 -9.44
C ALA A 96 4.44 0.44 -10.36
N PRO A 97 5.60 0.92 -9.84
CA PRO A 97 6.70 1.32 -10.72
C PRO A 97 7.33 0.16 -11.50
N ARG A 98 7.41 -1.05 -10.93
CA ARG A 98 7.85 -2.24 -11.68
C ARG A 98 6.89 -2.60 -12.79
N TYR A 99 5.58 -2.57 -12.52
CA TYR A 99 4.57 -2.77 -13.54
C TYR A 99 4.71 -1.74 -14.68
N CYS A 100 4.83 -0.44 -14.35
CA CYS A 100 5.05 0.62 -15.33
C CYS A 100 6.28 0.43 -16.24
N LEU A 101 7.35 -0.20 -15.73
CA LEU A 101 8.55 -0.49 -16.53
C LEU A 101 8.35 -1.61 -17.56
N LEU A 102 7.40 -2.51 -17.32
CA LEU A 102 7.10 -3.62 -18.23
C LEU A 102 6.18 -3.21 -19.40
N LEU A 103 5.50 -2.06 -19.27
CA LEU A 103 4.56 -1.57 -20.25
C LEU A 103 5.27 -0.93 -21.45
N ASP A 104 4.70 -1.15 -22.63
CA ASP A 104 5.00 -0.32 -23.79
C ASP A 104 4.53 1.13 -23.56
N GLU A 105 5.05 2.05 -24.37
CA GLU A 105 4.76 3.48 -24.24
C GLU A 105 3.28 3.82 -24.43
N ASN A 106 2.57 3.13 -25.33
CA ASN A 106 1.15 3.40 -25.60
C ASN A 106 0.30 3.00 -24.39
N THR A 107 0.48 1.78 -23.89
CA THR A 107 -0.27 1.29 -22.72
C THR A 107 -0.02 2.16 -21.49
N ARG A 108 1.23 2.51 -21.21
CA ARG A 108 1.60 3.41 -20.10
C ARG A 108 0.98 4.81 -20.24
N ASN A 109 0.95 5.37 -21.46
CA ASN A 109 0.32 6.67 -21.70
C ASN A 109 -1.20 6.63 -21.52
N ARG A 110 -1.87 5.54 -21.95
CA ARG A 110 -3.30 5.34 -21.71
C ARG A 110 -3.60 5.30 -20.21
N ILE A 111 -2.78 4.59 -19.43
CA ILE A 111 -2.92 4.54 -17.96
C ILE A 111 -2.69 5.92 -17.36
N LYS A 112 -1.63 6.65 -17.77
CA LYS A 112 -1.38 8.02 -17.31
C LYS A 112 -2.60 8.92 -17.52
N ILE A 113 -3.20 8.89 -18.72
CA ILE A 113 -4.38 9.69 -19.07
C ILE A 113 -5.58 9.26 -18.23
N ARG A 114 -5.81 7.95 -18.07
CA ARG A 114 -6.93 7.43 -17.27
C ARG A 114 -6.79 7.81 -15.81
N SER A 115 -5.61 7.64 -15.22
CA SER A 115 -5.31 8.08 -13.86
C SER A 115 -5.54 9.57 -13.71
N LYS A 116 -5.16 10.41 -14.69
CA LYS A 116 -5.43 11.86 -14.63
C LYS A 116 -6.91 12.20 -14.60
N GLN A 117 -7.75 11.44 -15.30
CA GLN A 117 -9.20 11.64 -15.33
C GLN A 117 -9.89 11.17 -14.04
N SER A 118 -9.36 10.11 -13.43
CA SER A 118 -9.94 9.50 -12.21
C SER A 118 -9.38 10.11 -10.93
N CYS A 119 -8.18 10.70 -10.97
CA CYS A 119 -7.49 11.22 -9.80
C CYS A 119 -8.28 12.37 -9.18
N ARG A 120 -8.67 12.17 -7.93
CA ARG A 120 -9.19 13.22 -7.05
C ARG A 120 -8.06 13.67 -6.13
N PRO A 121 -8.15 14.88 -5.53
CA PRO A 121 -7.18 15.30 -4.53
C PRO A 121 -6.96 14.18 -3.51
N VAL A 122 -5.72 13.69 -3.40
CA VAL A 122 -5.37 12.65 -2.43
C VAL A 122 -5.49 13.26 -1.04
N ARG A 123 -6.44 12.77 -0.25
CA ARG A 123 -6.79 13.38 1.05
C ARG A 123 -6.08 12.69 2.20
N ALA A 124 -5.80 11.40 2.06
CA ALA A 124 -5.15 10.61 3.08
C ALA A 124 -4.42 9.43 2.43
N THR A 125 -3.20 9.20 2.89
CA THR A 125 -2.55 7.89 2.82
C THR A 125 -2.65 7.27 4.21
N ARG A 126 -3.29 6.11 4.29
CA ARG A 126 -3.43 5.39 5.56
C ARG A 126 -2.41 4.26 5.67
N PHE A 127 -1.91 4.09 6.87
CA PHE A 127 -1.21 2.89 7.29
C PHE A 127 -1.74 2.45 8.65
N TYR A 128 -1.49 1.19 8.97
CA TYR A 128 -1.77 0.64 10.28
C TYR A 128 -0.47 0.58 11.05
N SER A 129 -0.41 1.21 12.22
CA SER A 129 0.59 0.92 13.23
C SER A 129 0.09 -0.20 14.14
N ARG A 130 1.04 -0.99 14.65
CA ARG A 130 0.72 -2.11 15.52
C ARG A 130 1.76 -2.28 16.60
N LEU A 131 1.31 -2.43 17.84
CA LEU A 131 2.14 -2.73 19.01
C LEU A 131 1.68 -4.03 19.66
N GLY A 132 2.61 -4.84 20.14
CA GLY A 132 2.31 -6.03 20.93
C GLY A 132 3.49 -6.43 21.82
N LEU A 133 3.20 -7.14 22.90
CA LEU A 133 4.19 -7.57 23.87
C LEU A 133 4.70 -8.99 23.57
N GLY A 134 6.01 -9.20 23.74
CA GLY A 134 6.62 -10.53 23.72
C GLY A 134 6.16 -11.37 24.92
N ARG A 135 6.00 -12.69 24.71
CA ARG A 135 5.73 -13.64 25.79
C ARG A 135 6.96 -13.94 26.62
#